data_AF-A0A964I0D6-F1
#
_entry.id   AF-A0A964I0D6-F1
#
_cell.length_a   1.000
_cell.length_b   1.000
_cell.length_c   1.000
_cell.angle_alpha   90.00
_cell.angle_beta   90.00
_cell.angle_gamma   90.00
#
_symmetry.space_group_name_H-M   'P 1'
#
loop_
_entity.id
_entity.type
_entity.pdbx_description
1 polymer ?
#
loop_
_entity_poly.entity_id
_entity_poly.type
_entity_poly.pdbx_seq_one_letter_code
_entity_poly.pdbx_strand_id
1 'polypeptide(L)'
;VHDAVRAHARTPFRESIWTQLAEGIRFVAGDLADPAAYQELSATVAELDANRGTRGNHAFYLSIPPGLFPVVLEHLKASGLAHSQENAWRRVVIEKPFGHDLGSATELNRVVSEVFPAESVFRIDHYLGKETVQNILAVRFANTMFEPLWNSNYVDNVQITMAEDIGIAGRAGYYDGIGAARDVIQNHLLQLLALTAMEEPLSFNAGDIRMEKEKVLTAIKLPKNLDLHTSRGQYTSGWQGGIPVKGYLEEDGISPTSITDTFAAIRLNVENRRWAGVPFYLRTGKRLGRRVTEVAIVFKRAPHLPFRKTAVEALSNNALVFRIQPDEGITVKFGSKVPNTSAIEVRDVTMDFQYGDSFVDASPEAYERLILDVLLGDPPLFPRPLEVELSWRILDPILDRWAELGRPDQYVSGGWGPDSAYDLIARDGRTWRRP
;
A
#
# COMPACT_ATOMS: atom_id res chain seq x y z
N VAL A 1 14.44 -26.65 -7.16
CA VAL A 1 14.74 -25.24 -6.77
C VAL A 1 15.44 -24.51 -7.90
N HIS A 2 16.61 -24.97 -8.38
CA HIS A 2 17.33 -24.38 -9.51
C HIS A 2 16.43 -23.99 -10.70
N ASP A 3 15.68 -24.95 -11.25
CA ASP A 3 14.86 -24.71 -12.44
C ASP A 3 13.73 -23.70 -12.20
N ALA A 4 13.17 -23.67 -11.00
CA ALA A 4 12.17 -22.68 -10.61
C ALA A 4 12.78 -21.28 -10.54
N VAL A 5 13.95 -21.13 -9.92
CA VAL A 5 14.69 -19.85 -9.87
C VAL A 5 15.03 -19.38 -11.28
N ARG A 6 15.49 -20.29 -12.15
CA ARG A 6 15.79 -19.98 -13.55
C ARG A 6 14.55 -19.55 -14.34
N ALA A 7 13.43 -20.23 -14.18
CA ALA A 7 12.18 -19.95 -14.89
C ALA A 7 11.53 -18.63 -14.46
N HIS A 8 11.73 -18.21 -13.22
CA HIS A 8 11.12 -17.01 -12.65
C HIS A 8 12.11 -15.84 -12.46
N ALA A 9 13.35 -15.97 -12.95
CA ALA A 9 14.33 -14.90 -12.91
C ALA A 9 13.89 -13.71 -13.79
N ARG A 10 13.88 -12.51 -13.21
CA ARG A 10 13.57 -11.26 -13.95
C ARG A 10 14.76 -10.74 -14.75
N THR A 11 15.97 -11.11 -14.35
CA THR A 11 17.24 -10.75 -15.01
C THR A 11 17.86 -11.98 -15.66
N PRO A 12 18.80 -11.82 -16.61
CA PRO A 12 19.51 -12.94 -17.19
C PRO A 12 20.11 -13.87 -16.13
N PHE A 13 19.71 -15.14 -16.15
CA PHE A 13 20.18 -16.14 -15.20
C PHE A 13 21.65 -16.47 -15.42
N ARG A 14 22.46 -16.41 -14.36
CA ARG A 14 23.89 -16.75 -14.40
C ARG A 14 24.18 -17.92 -13.46
N GLU A 15 24.65 -19.01 -14.05
CA GLU A 15 24.95 -20.26 -13.32
C GLU A 15 25.95 -20.03 -12.18
N SER A 16 27.00 -19.24 -12.41
CA SER A 16 28.02 -18.96 -11.39
C SER A 16 27.45 -18.24 -10.16
N ILE A 17 26.50 -17.33 -10.35
CA ILE A 17 25.82 -16.62 -9.25
C ILE A 17 24.92 -17.60 -8.50
N TRP A 18 24.18 -18.44 -9.22
CA TRP A 18 23.34 -19.46 -8.60
C TRP A 18 24.16 -20.43 -7.75
N THR A 19 25.27 -20.96 -8.26
CA THR A 19 26.14 -21.87 -7.52
C THR A 19 26.63 -21.22 -6.22
N GLN A 20 27.12 -19.98 -6.31
CA GLN A 20 27.57 -19.24 -5.12
C GLN A 20 26.44 -19.05 -4.09
N LEU A 21 25.23 -18.72 -4.54
CA LEU A 21 24.06 -18.58 -3.66
C LEU A 21 23.66 -19.92 -3.03
N ALA A 22 23.54 -20.97 -3.84
CA ALA A 22 23.07 -22.28 -3.44
C ALA A 22 23.97 -22.92 -2.37
N GLU A 23 25.28 -22.73 -2.44
CA GLU A 23 26.23 -23.16 -1.41
C GLU A 23 25.94 -22.57 -0.01
N GLY A 24 25.22 -21.45 0.06
CA GLY A 24 24.87 -20.75 1.30
C GLY A 24 23.50 -21.12 1.84
N ILE A 25 22.73 -21.93 1.11
CA ILE A 25 21.39 -22.34 1.51
C ILE A 25 21.51 -23.59 2.39
N ARG A 26 20.83 -23.56 3.53
CA ARG A 26 20.62 -24.71 4.41
C ARG A 26 19.12 -24.83 4.70
N PHE A 27 18.65 -26.05 4.87
CA PHE A 27 17.28 -26.32 5.29
C PHE A 27 17.32 -27.03 6.63
N VAL A 28 16.69 -26.42 7.63
CA VAL A 28 16.51 -27.01 8.96
C VAL A 28 15.05 -27.43 9.04
N ALA A 29 14.81 -28.73 9.19
CA ALA A 29 13.46 -29.28 9.26
C ALA A 29 12.98 -29.22 10.71
N GLY A 30 11.77 -28.72 10.94
CA GLY A 30 11.19 -28.70 12.29
C GLY A 30 9.83 -28.02 12.32
N ASP A 31 9.08 -28.29 13.38
CA ASP A 31 7.88 -27.53 13.72
C ASP A 31 8.28 -26.17 14.31
N LEU A 32 7.54 -25.11 13.99
CA LEU A 32 7.81 -23.76 14.51
C LEU A 32 7.61 -23.65 16.02
N ALA A 33 6.92 -24.60 16.64
CA ALA A 33 6.74 -24.71 18.09
C ALA A 33 7.72 -25.70 18.76
N ASP A 34 8.61 -26.35 18.02
CA ASP A 34 9.59 -27.30 18.58
C ASP A 34 10.89 -26.56 18.98
N PRO A 35 11.22 -26.45 20.29
CA PRO A 35 12.44 -25.82 20.73
C PRO A 35 13.72 -26.49 20.19
N ALA A 36 13.69 -27.80 19.91
CA ALA A 36 14.85 -28.53 19.41
C ALA A 36 15.23 -28.05 17.99
N ALA A 37 14.25 -27.71 17.16
CA ALA A 37 14.47 -27.16 15.83
C ALA A 37 15.23 -25.82 15.88
N TYR A 38 14.99 -24.98 16.89
CA TYR A 38 15.71 -23.72 17.05
C TYR A 38 17.15 -23.90 17.55
N GLN A 39 17.42 -24.97 18.31
CA GLN A 39 18.80 -25.34 18.67
C GLN A 39 19.59 -25.79 17.43
N GLU A 40 18.96 -26.59 16.56
CA GLU A 40 19.55 -26.99 15.28
C GLU A 40 19.74 -25.78 14.36
N LEU A 41 18.78 -24.87 14.30
CA LEU A 41 18.88 -23.61 13.57
C LEU A 41 20.05 -22.76 14.09
N SER A 42 20.20 -22.63 15.40
CA SER A 42 21.31 -21.90 16.02
C SER A 42 22.67 -22.52 15.66
N ALA A 43 22.79 -23.84 15.71
CA ALA A 43 24.01 -24.54 15.31
C ALA A 43 24.32 -24.33 13.82
N THR A 44 23.31 -24.41 12.96
CA THR A 44 23.44 -24.21 11.51
C THR A 44 23.88 -22.79 11.16
N VAL A 45 23.29 -21.79 11.82
CA VAL A 45 23.66 -20.38 11.63
C VAL A 45 25.10 -20.14 12.10
N ALA A 46 25.52 -20.69 13.23
CA ALA A 46 26.89 -20.57 13.72
C ALA A 46 27.92 -21.22 12.76
N GLU A 47 27.58 -22.37 12.15
CA GLU A 47 28.41 -23.00 11.12
C GLU A 47 28.55 -22.07 9.89
N LEU A 48 27.45 -21.49 9.42
CA LEU A 48 27.46 -20.57 8.28
C LEU A 48 28.26 -19.30 8.58
N ASP A 49 28.18 -18.77 9.80
CA ASP A 49 28.98 -17.62 10.22
C ASP A 49 30.49 -17.90 10.11
N ALA A 50 30.93 -19.06 10.57
CA ALA A 50 32.32 -19.48 10.51
C ALA A 50 32.79 -19.73 9.07
N ASN A 51 31.96 -20.38 8.25
CA ASN A 51 32.34 -20.82 6.91
C ASN A 51 32.16 -19.75 5.83
N ARG A 52 31.24 -18.80 6.02
CA ARG A 52 30.84 -17.81 5.00
C ARG A 52 31.16 -16.37 5.39
N GLY A 53 31.67 -16.13 6.60
CA GLY A 53 32.17 -14.81 7.00
C GLY A 53 31.10 -13.73 7.10
N THR A 54 29.90 -14.08 7.54
CA THR A 54 28.76 -13.15 7.77
C THR A 54 29.05 -12.09 8.85
N ARG A 55 30.12 -12.31 9.63
CA ARG A 55 30.52 -11.53 10.82
C ARG A 55 29.41 -11.50 11.88
N GLY A 56 28.64 -12.59 11.95
CA GLY A 56 27.57 -12.77 12.90
C GLY A 56 26.37 -11.86 12.64
N ASN A 57 26.16 -11.32 11.44
CA ASN A 57 24.99 -10.48 11.13
C ASN A 57 23.83 -11.34 10.64
N HIS A 58 22.67 -11.29 11.31
CA HIS A 58 21.52 -12.16 11.00
C HIS A 58 20.22 -11.40 10.83
N ALA A 59 19.50 -11.71 9.76
CA ALA A 59 18.13 -11.28 9.53
C ALA A 59 17.20 -12.50 9.56
N PHE A 60 16.14 -12.43 10.37
CA PHE A 60 15.09 -13.45 10.43
C PHE A 60 13.87 -12.96 9.66
N TYR A 61 13.56 -13.61 8.53
CA TYR A 61 12.39 -13.29 7.73
C TYR A 61 11.20 -14.17 8.13
N LEU A 62 10.20 -13.59 8.80
CA LEU A 62 9.03 -14.31 9.29
C LEU A 62 7.95 -14.41 8.22
N SER A 63 8.18 -15.24 7.19
CA SER A 63 7.19 -15.55 6.16
C SER A 63 6.25 -16.67 6.63
N ILE A 64 5.51 -16.40 7.70
CA ILE A 64 4.67 -17.37 8.41
C ILE A 64 3.31 -16.74 8.79
N PRO A 65 2.29 -17.55 9.11
CA PRO A 65 1.02 -17.04 9.60
C PRO A 65 1.18 -16.15 10.86
N PRO A 66 0.46 -15.02 10.98
CA PRO A 66 0.64 -14.06 12.07
C PRO A 66 0.43 -14.63 13.47
N GLY A 67 -0.48 -15.61 13.61
CA GLY A 67 -0.74 -16.28 14.89
C GLY A 67 0.47 -17.04 15.45
N LEU A 68 1.48 -17.33 14.62
CA LEU A 68 2.71 -18.01 15.04
C LEU A 68 3.84 -17.03 15.40
N PHE A 69 3.69 -15.72 15.14
CA PHE A 69 4.75 -14.75 15.48
C PHE A 69 5.17 -14.82 16.96
N PRO A 70 4.25 -14.86 17.96
CA PRO A 70 4.67 -14.92 19.35
C PRO A 70 5.53 -16.14 19.68
N VAL A 71 5.13 -17.32 19.19
CA VAL A 71 5.84 -18.58 19.41
C VAL A 71 7.25 -18.53 18.80
N VAL A 72 7.35 -18.08 17.56
CA VAL A 72 8.65 -17.99 16.87
C VAL A 72 9.56 -16.96 17.54
N LEU A 73 9.04 -15.80 17.92
CA LEU A 73 9.82 -14.75 18.59
C LEU A 73 10.34 -15.23 19.95
N GLU A 74 9.53 -15.95 20.73
CA GLU A 74 9.94 -16.55 21.99
C GLU A 74 11.07 -17.56 21.80
N HIS A 75 10.96 -18.46 20.82
CA HIS A 75 12.01 -19.44 20.53
C HIS A 75 13.29 -18.81 19.96
N LEU A 76 13.20 -17.77 19.14
CA LEU A 76 14.36 -17.00 18.69
C LEU A 76 15.09 -16.34 19.87
N LYS A 77 14.36 -15.85 20.87
CA LYS A 77 14.95 -15.33 22.11
C LYS A 77 15.61 -16.43 22.92
N ALA A 78 14.87 -17.52 23.19
CA ALA A 78 15.33 -18.62 24.04
C ALA A 78 16.55 -19.37 23.49
N SER A 79 16.68 -19.47 22.16
CA SER A 79 17.81 -20.11 21.49
C SER A 79 19.05 -19.22 21.39
N GLY A 80 18.99 -17.95 21.79
CA GLY A 80 20.09 -17.01 21.63
C GLY A 80 20.16 -16.36 20.24
N LEU A 81 19.35 -16.81 19.28
CA LEU A 81 19.35 -16.32 17.90
C LEU A 81 19.01 -14.83 17.79
N ALA A 82 18.16 -14.30 18.68
CA ALA A 82 17.83 -12.88 18.72
C ALA A 82 18.88 -11.98 19.43
N HIS A 83 19.89 -12.57 20.08
CA HIS A 83 20.90 -11.82 20.82
C HIS A 83 22.11 -11.47 19.94
N SER A 84 22.43 -10.17 19.86
CA SER A 84 23.55 -9.68 19.07
C SER A 84 24.86 -9.61 19.87
N GLN A 85 25.98 -9.79 19.18
CA GLN A 85 27.32 -9.50 19.71
C GLN A 85 27.69 -8.03 19.46
N GLU A 86 28.70 -7.51 20.15
CA GLU A 86 29.07 -6.07 20.21
C GLU A 86 29.38 -5.41 18.85
N ASN A 87 29.65 -6.20 17.80
CA ASN A 87 29.92 -5.73 16.43
C ASN A 87 29.03 -6.38 15.35
N ALA A 88 27.87 -6.90 15.77
CA ALA A 88 26.92 -7.55 14.89
C ALA A 88 25.53 -6.93 15.03
N TRP A 89 24.67 -7.17 14.04
CA TRP A 89 23.24 -6.86 14.14
C TRP A 89 22.36 -8.11 14.10
N ARG A 90 21.19 -7.99 14.73
CA ARG A 90 20.08 -8.94 14.66
C ARG A 90 18.86 -8.18 14.19
N ARG A 91 18.26 -8.62 13.07
CA ARG A 91 17.10 -7.96 12.48
C ARG A 91 15.98 -8.98 12.29
N VAL A 92 14.75 -8.51 12.40
CA VAL A 92 13.56 -9.31 12.14
C VAL A 92 12.71 -8.60 11.09
N VAL A 93 12.27 -9.36 10.09
CA VAL A 93 11.35 -8.92 9.06
C VAL A 93 10.00 -9.56 9.31
N ILE A 94 8.96 -8.73 9.41
CA ILE A 94 7.60 -9.16 9.72
C ILE A 94 6.69 -8.79 8.56
N GLU A 95 5.94 -9.77 8.06
CA GLU A 95 4.94 -9.60 7.02
C GLU A 95 3.59 -9.18 7.57
N LYS A 96 2.79 -8.55 6.72
CA LYS A 96 1.38 -8.24 7.03
C LYS A 96 0.55 -9.53 7.19
N PRO A 97 -0.55 -9.52 7.95
CA PRO A 97 -1.15 -8.38 8.67
C PRO A 97 -0.47 -8.03 9.99
N PHE A 98 -0.36 -6.73 10.29
CA PHE A 98 0.14 -6.20 11.56
C PHE A 98 -1.02 -6.04 12.56
N GLY A 99 -1.51 -7.17 13.07
CA GLY A 99 -2.76 -7.21 13.85
C GLY A 99 -4.00 -7.25 12.96
N HIS A 100 -5.17 -7.37 13.59
CA HIS A 100 -6.49 -7.37 12.95
C HIS A 100 -7.41 -6.24 13.46
N ASP A 101 -6.92 -5.50 14.46
CA ASP A 101 -7.46 -4.31 15.10
C ASP A 101 -6.30 -3.60 15.85
N LEU A 102 -6.56 -2.45 16.47
CA LEU A 102 -5.57 -1.72 17.27
C LEU A 102 -5.02 -2.56 18.43
N GLY A 103 -5.88 -3.26 19.17
CA GLY A 103 -5.47 -4.00 20.36
C GLY A 103 -4.47 -5.12 20.05
N SER A 104 -4.75 -5.90 19.02
CA SER A 104 -3.87 -6.96 18.52
C SER A 104 -2.59 -6.43 17.88
N ALA A 105 -2.64 -5.25 17.24
CA ALA A 105 -1.44 -4.60 16.72
C ALA A 105 -0.52 -4.11 17.84
N THR A 106 -1.08 -3.50 18.90
CA THR A 106 -0.34 -3.11 20.10
C THR A 106 0.26 -4.33 20.81
N GLU A 107 -0.48 -5.43 20.91
CA GLU A 107 0.03 -6.67 21.52
C GLU A 107 1.17 -7.29 20.69
N LEU A 108 1.02 -7.35 19.35
CA LEU A 108 2.11 -7.78 18.48
C LEU A 108 3.35 -6.91 18.65
N ASN A 109 3.18 -5.59 18.72
CA ASN A 109 4.28 -4.65 18.95
C ASN A 109 4.98 -4.92 20.29
N ARG A 110 4.22 -5.20 21.36
CA ARG A 110 4.76 -5.56 22.68
C ARG A 110 5.63 -6.81 22.58
N VAL A 111 5.09 -7.90 22.04
CA VAL A 111 5.80 -9.18 21.92
C VAL A 111 7.09 -9.04 21.10
N VAL A 112 7.04 -8.32 19.99
CA VAL A 112 8.23 -8.07 19.16
C VAL A 112 9.28 -7.25 19.92
N SER A 113 8.87 -6.21 20.65
CA SER A 113 9.78 -5.34 21.39
C SER A 113 10.49 -6.01 22.57
N GLU A 114 9.96 -7.13 23.06
CA GLU A 114 10.59 -7.95 24.11
C GLU A 114 11.76 -8.80 23.60
N VAL A 115 11.88 -8.92 22.27
CA VAL A 115 12.88 -9.77 21.60
C VAL A 115 13.85 -8.93 20.79
N PHE A 116 13.37 -7.96 20.02
CA PHE A 116 14.19 -7.10 19.16
C PHE A 116 14.03 -5.63 19.55
N PRO A 117 15.14 -4.86 19.58
CA PRO A 117 15.04 -3.41 19.72
C PRO A 117 14.36 -2.83 18.48
N ALA A 118 13.74 -1.67 18.60
CA ALA A 118 12.83 -1.18 17.59
C ALA A 118 13.50 -0.97 16.22
N GLU A 119 14.74 -0.46 16.19
CA GLU A 119 15.59 -0.27 15.01
C GLU A 119 15.92 -1.58 14.26
N SER A 120 15.76 -2.72 14.91
CA SER A 120 15.96 -4.05 14.33
C SER A 120 14.70 -4.66 13.72
N VAL A 121 13.55 -3.97 13.80
CA VAL A 121 12.26 -4.51 13.35
C VAL A 121 11.83 -3.87 12.04
N PHE A 122 11.70 -4.69 11.01
CA PHE A 122 11.37 -4.30 9.65
C PHE A 122 9.98 -4.84 9.29
N ARG A 123 8.98 -3.97 9.31
CA ARG A 123 7.60 -4.30 8.92
C ARG A 123 7.42 -4.11 7.42
N ILE A 124 7.11 -5.17 6.69
CA ILE A 124 6.98 -5.11 5.23
C ILE A 124 5.63 -4.50 4.84
N ASP A 125 5.70 -3.36 4.16
CA ASP A 125 4.67 -2.91 3.24
C ASP A 125 5.30 -2.80 1.85
N HIS A 126 5.06 -3.79 1.00
CA HIS A 126 5.68 -3.88 -0.32
C HIS A 126 5.32 -2.70 -1.25
N TYR A 127 4.26 -1.93 -0.98
CA TYR A 127 3.99 -0.74 -1.79
C TYR A 127 5.02 0.36 -1.54
N LEU A 128 5.54 0.48 -0.33
CA LEU A 128 6.59 1.45 -0.01
C LEU A 128 7.91 1.14 -0.74
N GLY A 129 8.14 -0.14 -1.09
CA GLY A 129 9.28 -0.57 -1.90
C GLY A 129 9.17 -0.25 -3.40
N LYS A 130 8.04 0.28 -3.89
CA LYS A 130 7.86 0.62 -5.30
C LYS A 130 8.50 1.97 -5.62
N GLU A 131 9.31 2.02 -6.68
CA GLU A 131 9.97 3.25 -7.17
C GLU A 131 8.98 4.40 -7.41
N THR A 132 7.80 4.10 -7.96
CA THR A 132 6.76 5.11 -8.23
C THR A 132 6.19 5.77 -6.98
N VAL A 133 6.19 5.06 -5.84
CA VAL A 133 5.75 5.62 -4.56
C VAL A 133 6.76 6.64 -4.05
N GLN A 134 8.06 6.34 -4.17
CA GLN A 134 9.12 7.29 -3.82
C GLN A 134 9.13 8.51 -4.75
N ASN A 135 8.76 8.33 -6.02
CA ASN A 135 8.69 9.43 -6.97
C ASN A 135 7.65 10.51 -6.59
N ILE A 136 6.66 10.19 -5.76
CA ILE A 136 5.76 11.21 -5.19
C ILE A 136 6.59 12.28 -4.46
N LEU A 137 7.59 11.86 -3.66
CA LEU A 137 8.43 12.79 -2.91
C LEU A 137 9.36 13.59 -3.82
N ALA A 138 9.93 12.94 -4.84
CA ALA A 138 10.78 13.61 -5.82
C ALA A 138 10.02 14.68 -6.61
N VAL A 139 8.81 14.37 -7.10
CA VAL A 139 7.97 15.32 -7.82
C VAL A 139 7.59 16.50 -6.93
N ARG A 140 7.24 16.25 -5.67
CA ARG A 140 6.88 17.31 -4.72
C ARG A 140 8.07 18.20 -4.40
N PHE A 141 9.10 17.65 -3.78
CA PHE A 141 10.12 18.47 -3.11
C PHE A 141 11.31 18.87 -3.99
N ALA A 142 11.51 18.22 -5.14
CA ALA A 142 12.57 18.64 -6.07
C ALA A 142 12.11 19.67 -7.11
N ASN A 143 10.80 19.95 -7.21
CA ASN A 143 10.24 20.77 -8.29
C ASN A 143 9.49 21.99 -7.77
N THR A 144 10.06 23.17 -8.01
CA THR A 144 9.44 24.47 -7.72
C THR A 144 8.10 24.67 -8.43
N MET A 145 7.85 23.95 -9.53
CA MET A 145 6.59 24.02 -10.27
C MET A 145 5.42 23.38 -9.50
N PHE A 146 5.65 22.30 -8.74
CA PHE A 146 4.57 21.49 -8.17
C PHE A 146 4.28 21.79 -6.69
N GLU A 147 5.30 21.94 -5.84
CA GLU A 147 5.10 22.13 -4.40
C GLU A 147 4.21 23.35 -4.04
N PRO A 148 4.31 24.52 -4.72
CA PRO A 148 3.42 25.65 -4.43
C PRO A 148 1.94 25.37 -4.68
N LEU A 149 1.62 24.41 -5.56
CA LEU A 149 0.26 23.99 -5.87
C LEU A 149 -0.27 22.93 -4.89
N TRP A 150 0.58 22.40 -3.99
CA TRP A 150 0.29 21.24 -3.16
C TRP A 150 -0.38 21.59 -1.82
N ASN A 151 -1.47 22.35 -1.88
CA ASN A 151 -2.22 22.79 -0.69
C ASN A 151 -3.67 23.16 -1.01
N SER A 152 -4.46 23.41 0.03
CA SER A 152 -5.88 23.71 -0.01
C SER A 152 -6.27 24.97 -0.80
N ASN A 153 -5.33 25.85 -1.16
CA ASN A 153 -5.66 26.98 -2.05
C ASN A 153 -5.90 26.50 -3.49
N TYR A 154 -5.20 25.44 -3.92
CA TYR A 154 -5.19 24.98 -5.31
C TYR A 154 -5.78 23.59 -5.48
N VAL A 155 -5.61 22.69 -4.50
CA VAL A 155 -6.16 21.33 -4.56
C VAL A 155 -7.63 21.36 -4.16
N ASP A 156 -8.48 20.72 -4.97
CA ASP A 156 -9.90 20.50 -4.69
C ASP A 156 -10.11 19.21 -3.90
N ASN A 157 -9.53 18.10 -4.36
CA ASN A 157 -9.59 16.80 -3.70
C ASN A 157 -8.41 15.91 -4.09
N VAL A 158 -8.15 14.90 -3.27
CA VAL A 158 -7.19 13.83 -3.57
C VAL A 158 -7.93 12.50 -3.64
N GLN A 159 -7.67 11.71 -4.69
CA GLN A 159 -8.26 10.39 -4.86
C GLN A 159 -7.15 9.34 -4.94
N ILE A 160 -7.19 8.34 -4.07
CA ILE A 160 -6.26 7.22 -4.03
C ILE A 160 -7.05 5.96 -4.36
N THR A 161 -6.72 5.31 -5.47
CA THR A 161 -7.41 4.11 -5.94
C THR A 161 -6.43 2.95 -5.99
N MET A 162 -6.79 1.81 -5.40
CA MET A 162 -6.15 0.52 -5.64
C MET A 162 -7.20 -0.50 -6.04
N ALA A 163 -7.38 -0.69 -7.34
CA ALA A 163 -8.31 -1.63 -7.93
C ALA A 163 -7.60 -2.89 -8.42
N GLU A 164 -8.25 -4.03 -8.23
CA GLU A 164 -7.84 -5.33 -8.76
C GLU A 164 -8.95 -5.90 -9.63
N ASP A 165 -8.61 -6.42 -10.80
CA ASP A 165 -9.51 -7.13 -11.70
C ASP A 165 -9.71 -8.61 -11.32
N ILE A 166 -8.82 -9.14 -10.49
CA ILE A 166 -8.92 -10.49 -9.93
C ILE A 166 -9.91 -10.54 -8.74
N GLY A 167 -10.48 -11.72 -8.52
CA GLY A 167 -11.24 -12.04 -7.30
C GLY A 167 -10.32 -12.49 -6.17
N ILE A 168 -10.83 -13.32 -5.25
CA ILE A 168 -10.02 -13.85 -4.13
C ILE A 168 -9.03 -14.95 -4.53
N ALA A 169 -9.16 -15.50 -5.75
CA ALA A 169 -8.21 -16.43 -6.36
C ALA A 169 -7.84 -17.64 -5.47
N GLY A 170 -8.86 -18.29 -4.88
CA GLY A 170 -8.67 -19.49 -4.05
C GLY A 170 -8.17 -19.22 -2.62
N ARG A 171 -8.00 -17.96 -2.20
CA ARG A 171 -7.58 -17.58 -0.85
C ARG A 171 -8.74 -17.42 0.12
N ALA A 172 -9.79 -18.24 -0.01
CA ALA A 172 -11.03 -18.13 0.76
C ALA A 172 -10.78 -18.09 2.28
N GLY A 173 -10.06 -19.09 2.81
CA GLY A 173 -9.78 -19.19 4.25
C GLY A 173 -8.85 -18.12 4.83
N TYR A 174 -8.14 -17.37 3.98
CA TYR A 174 -7.34 -16.21 4.42
C TYR A 174 -8.13 -14.91 4.30
N TYR A 175 -8.87 -14.72 3.20
CA TYR A 175 -9.51 -13.45 2.89
C TYR A 175 -10.81 -13.23 3.68
N ASP A 176 -11.60 -14.29 3.89
CA ASP A 176 -12.83 -14.21 4.68
C ASP A 176 -12.51 -13.88 6.14
N GLY A 177 -13.06 -12.79 6.65
CA GLY A 177 -12.72 -12.22 7.97
C GLY A 177 -11.70 -11.07 7.94
N ILE A 178 -10.88 -10.95 6.89
CA ILE A 178 -9.97 -9.81 6.71
C ILE A 178 -10.70 -8.66 5.99
N GLY A 179 -11.14 -8.92 4.75
CA GLY A 179 -11.81 -7.94 3.90
C GLY A 179 -10.88 -6.92 3.24
N ALA A 180 -11.42 -6.16 2.27
CA ALA A 180 -10.66 -5.21 1.47
C ALA A 180 -10.13 -4.03 2.31
N ALA A 181 -10.90 -3.58 3.29
CA ALA A 181 -10.48 -2.51 4.19
C ALA A 181 -9.23 -2.86 5.00
N ARG A 182 -9.18 -4.03 5.64
CA ARG A 182 -8.00 -4.46 6.41
C ARG A 182 -6.82 -4.86 5.50
N ASP A 183 -7.09 -5.51 4.37
CA ASP A 183 -6.04 -5.99 3.48
C ASP A 183 -5.28 -4.84 2.80
N VAL A 184 -5.98 -3.74 2.48
CA VAL A 184 -5.47 -2.68 1.59
C VAL A 184 -5.57 -1.25 2.15
N ILE A 185 -6.69 -0.87 2.79
CA ILE A 185 -6.83 0.52 3.28
C ILE A 185 -5.92 0.75 4.48
N GLN A 186 -5.93 -0.18 5.44
CA GLN A 186 -5.18 -0.08 6.70
C GLN A 186 -3.69 0.20 6.50
N ASN A 187 -3.12 -0.39 5.47
CA ASN A 187 -1.70 -0.32 5.15
C ASN A 187 -1.46 0.60 3.93
N HIS A 188 -1.58 0.06 2.72
CA HIS A 188 -1.14 0.63 1.47
C HIS A 188 -1.75 2.01 1.21
N LEU A 189 -3.09 2.15 1.32
CA LEU A 189 -3.72 3.44 1.00
C LEU A 189 -3.48 4.53 2.04
N LEU A 190 -3.44 4.19 3.33
CA LEU A 190 -3.09 5.15 4.37
C LEU A 190 -1.61 5.56 4.29
N GLN A 191 -0.72 4.66 3.88
CA GLN A 191 0.68 4.97 3.62
C GLN A 191 0.84 5.90 2.41
N LEU A 192 0.14 5.64 1.30
CA LEU A 192 0.11 6.55 0.14
C LEU A 192 -0.49 7.91 0.50
N LEU A 193 -1.54 7.94 1.33
CA LEU A 193 -2.11 9.18 1.84
C LEU A 193 -1.08 9.96 2.64
N ALA A 194 -0.38 9.31 3.58
CA ALA A 194 0.64 9.95 4.40
C ALA A 194 1.75 10.58 3.55
N LEU A 195 2.28 9.85 2.56
CA LEU A 195 3.30 10.37 1.62
C LEU A 195 2.78 11.51 0.74
N THR A 196 1.51 11.45 0.34
CA THR A 196 0.87 12.50 -0.46
C THR A 196 0.65 13.78 0.35
N ALA A 197 0.32 13.64 1.65
CA ALA A 197 -0.12 14.74 2.48
C ALA A 197 0.95 15.31 3.43
N MET A 198 2.08 14.62 3.63
CA MET A 198 3.15 15.03 4.55
C MET A 198 3.73 16.41 4.19
N GLU A 199 4.25 17.14 5.17
CA GLU A 199 5.03 18.34 4.91
C GLU A 199 6.40 18.00 4.31
N GLU A 200 7.14 19.01 3.86
CA GLU A 200 8.53 18.83 3.42
C GLU A 200 9.39 18.39 4.63
N PRO A 201 10.02 17.20 4.56
CA PRO A 201 10.86 16.72 5.66
C PRO A 201 12.19 17.49 5.68
N LEU A 202 12.85 17.54 6.85
CA LEU A 202 14.16 18.20 6.98
C LEU A 202 15.24 17.55 6.11
N SER A 203 15.13 16.25 5.87
CA SER A 203 15.95 15.49 4.95
C SER A 203 15.21 14.23 4.50
N PHE A 204 15.82 13.48 3.58
CA PHE A 204 15.31 12.17 3.14
C PHE A 204 15.77 11.01 4.02
N ASN A 205 16.34 11.29 5.20
CA ASN A 205 16.63 10.24 6.17
C ASN A 205 15.32 9.61 6.68
N ALA A 206 15.45 8.39 7.20
CA ALA A 206 14.29 7.61 7.61
C ALA A 206 13.51 8.26 8.76
N GLY A 207 14.20 8.94 9.69
CA GLY A 207 13.58 9.61 10.84
C GLY A 207 12.68 10.77 10.44
N ASP A 208 13.18 11.66 9.57
CA ASP A 208 12.51 12.88 9.15
C ASP A 208 11.26 12.56 8.32
N ILE A 209 11.37 11.63 7.36
CA ILE A 209 10.21 11.20 6.55
C ILE A 209 9.10 10.61 7.45
N ARG A 210 9.48 9.73 8.39
CA ARG A 210 8.51 9.11 9.32
C ARG A 210 7.81 10.15 10.17
N MET A 211 8.53 11.13 10.71
CA MET A 211 7.94 12.20 11.51
C MET A 211 6.84 12.93 10.75
N GLU A 212 7.06 13.26 9.47
CA GLU A 212 6.05 13.96 8.67
C GLU A 212 4.86 13.05 8.30
N LYS A 213 5.08 11.76 8.08
CA LYS A 213 3.99 10.78 7.91
C LYS A 213 3.14 10.63 9.16
N GLU A 214 3.76 10.47 10.32
CA GLU A 214 3.08 10.33 11.62
C GLU A 214 2.27 11.59 11.96
N LYS A 215 2.79 12.78 11.67
CA LYS A 215 2.05 14.05 11.82
C LYS A 215 0.76 14.05 11.00
N VAL A 216 0.80 13.58 9.75
CA VAL A 216 -0.40 13.47 8.90
C VAL A 216 -1.37 12.47 9.47
N LEU A 217 -0.93 11.25 9.77
CA LEU A 217 -1.80 10.19 10.29
C LEU A 217 -2.47 10.63 11.61
N THR A 218 -1.75 11.34 12.47
CA THR A 218 -2.30 11.94 13.70
C THR A 218 -3.34 13.03 13.43
N ALA A 219 -3.18 13.79 12.34
CA ALA A 219 -4.09 14.85 11.94
C ALA A 219 -5.34 14.33 11.21
N ILE A 220 -5.44 13.03 10.90
CA ILE A 220 -6.62 12.48 10.25
C ILE A 220 -7.81 12.52 11.19
N LYS A 221 -8.93 13.07 10.71
CA LYS A 221 -10.23 13.00 11.38
C LYS A 221 -11.23 12.23 10.54
N LEU A 222 -11.96 11.37 11.24
CA LEU A 222 -13.11 10.69 10.68
C LEU A 222 -14.28 11.66 10.51
N PRO A 223 -15.08 11.48 9.44
CA PRO A 223 -16.31 12.25 9.26
C PRO A 223 -17.30 11.92 10.37
N LYS A 224 -18.11 12.91 10.79
CA LYS A 224 -19.10 12.75 11.87
C LYS A 224 -20.12 11.65 11.61
N ASN A 225 -20.50 11.46 10.35
CA ASN A 225 -21.43 10.43 9.93
C ASN A 225 -20.69 9.46 9.00
N LEU A 226 -20.30 8.30 9.54
CA LEU A 226 -19.57 7.27 8.81
C LEU A 226 -20.42 6.63 7.71
N ASP A 227 -21.73 6.45 7.91
CA ASP A 227 -22.62 5.81 6.93
C ASP A 227 -22.70 6.61 5.61
N LEU A 228 -22.54 7.94 5.68
CA LEU A 228 -22.58 8.81 4.50
C LEU A 228 -21.22 8.97 3.81
N HIS A 229 -20.13 8.66 4.50
CA HIS A 229 -18.76 8.97 4.05
C HIS A 229 -17.85 7.73 4.00
N THR A 230 -18.45 6.55 4.15
CA THR A 230 -17.79 5.26 3.97
C THR A 230 -18.72 4.37 3.16
N SER A 231 -18.15 3.45 2.39
CA SER A 231 -18.86 2.48 1.59
C SER A 231 -18.11 1.17 1.66
N ARG A 232 -18.86 0.08 1.79
CA ARG A 232 -18.33 -1.28 1.68
C ARG A 232 -19.21 -2.07 0.73
N GLY A 233 -18.58 -2.93 -0.05
CA GLY A 233 -19.29 -3.76 -1.00
C GLY A 233 -18.75 -5.17 -1.10
N GLN A 234 -19.55 -6.05 -1.71
CA GLN A 234 -19.23 -7.44 -1.98
C GLN A 234 -19.60 -7.77 -3.44
N TYR A 235 -18.66 -8.34 -4.21
CA TYR A 235 -18.90 -8.56 -5.64
C TYR A 235 -19.89 -9.70 -5.88
N THR A 236 -20.83 -9.49 -6.81
CA THR A 236 -21.72 -10.53 -7.36
C THR A 236 -21.13 -11.11 -8.63
N SER A 237 -21.77 -12.17 -9.14
CA SER A 237 -21.49 -12.69 -10.47
C SER A 237 -21.62 -11.60 -11.54
N GLY A 238 -20.86 -11.75 -12.61
CA GLY A 238 -20.73 -10.74 -13.65
C GLY A 238 -19.74 -11.17 -14.72
N TRP A 239 -19.10 -10.20 -15.36
CA TRP A 239 -18.17 -10.44 -16.46
C TRP A 239 -16.84 -9.73 -16.20
N GLN A 240 -15.73 -10.46 -16.30
CA GLN A 240 -14.39 -9.90 -16.22
C GLN A 240 -13.63 -10.25 -17.51
N GLY A 241 -13.17 -9.26 -18.26
CA GLY A 241 -12.43 -9.50 -19.51
C GLY A 241 -13.20 -10.37 -20.53
N GLY A 242 -14.53 -10.28 -20.55
CA GLY A 242 -15.38 -11.08 -21.45
C GLY A 242 -15.64 -12.52 -20.98
N ILE A 243 -15.22 -12.89 -19.76
CA ILE A 243 -15.44 -14.22 -19.19
C ILE A 243 -16.45 -14.10 -18.03
N PRO A 244 -17.46 -14.99 -17.93
CA PRO A 244 -18.37 -14.99 -16.79
C PRO A 244 -17.64 -15.43 -15.53
N VAL A 245 -17.87 -14.70 -14.43
CA VAL A 245 -17.21 -14.95 -13.14
C VAL A 245 -18.23 -15.06 -12.02
N LYS A 246 -17.92 -15.91 -11.04
CA LYS A 246 -18.74 -16.15 -9.85
C LYS A 246 -18.77 -14.93 -8.92
N GLY A 247 -19.86 -14.79 -8.16
CA GLY A 247 -19.94 -13.86 -7.03
C GLY A 247 -19.13 -14.34 -5.82
N TYR A 248 -18.82 -13.45 -4.88
CA TYR A 248 -17.97 -13.77 -3.73
C TYR A 248 -18.55 -14.90 -2.87
N LEU A 249 -19.86 -14.87 -2.61
CA LEU A 249 -20.57 -15.91 -1.84
C LEU A 249 -20.70 -17.25 -2.60
N GLU A 250 -20.37 -17.27 -3.88
CA GLU A 250 -20.36 -18.46 -4.74
C GLU A 250 -18.94 -19.06 -4.89
N GLU A 251 -17.91 -18.39 -4.35
CA GLU A 251 -16.53 -18.88 -4.37
C GLU A 251 -16.37 -20.09 -3.44
N ASP A 252 -15.54 -21.03 -3.85
CA ASP A 252 -15.34 -22.27 -3.10
C ASP A 252 -14.66 -21.95 -1.74
N GLY A 253 -15.26 -22.40 -0.64
CA GLY A 253 -14.77 -22.17 0.72
C GLY A 253 -15.26 -20.87 1.38
N ILE A 254 -16.15 -20.11 0.73
CA ILE A 254 -16.81 -18.94 1.35
C ILE A 254 -18.17 -19.32 1.93
N SER A 255 -18.48 -18.81 3.12
CA SER A 255 -19.80 -18.96 3.72
C SER A 255 -20.86 -18.17 2.93
N PRO A 256 -22.02 -18.76 2.56
CA PRO A 256 -23.14 -18.03 1.94
C PRO A 256 -23.72 -16.90 2.78
N THR A 257 -23.32 -16.81 4.06
CA THR A 257 -23.73 -15.77 5.01
C THR A 257 -22.61 -14.80 5.33
N SER A 258 -21.45 -14.91 4.68
CA SER A 258 -20.31 -14.02 4.89
C SER A 258 -20.68 -12.56 4.66
N ILE A 259 -20.23 -11.71 5.57
CA ILE A 259 -20.37 -10.25 5.51
C ILE A 259 -19.03 -9.56 5.17
N THR A 260 -18.02 -10.33 4.75
CA THR A 260 -16.70 -9.81 4.38
C THR A 260 -16.81 -8.89 3.16
N ASP A 261 -16.20 -7.70 3.26
CA ASP A 261 -16.12 -6.75 2.17
C ASP A 261 -15.04 -7.13 1.14
N THR A 262 -15.39 -7.04 -0.14
CA THR A 262 -14.46 -7.16 -1.26
C THR A 262 -14.20 -5.82 -1.94
N PHE A 263 -14.88 -4.77 -1.49
CA PHE A 263 -14.70 -3.38 -1.87
C PHE A 263 -14.85 -2.50 -0.63
N ALA A 264 -14.01 -1.47 -0.53
CA ALA A 264 -14.09 -0.47 0.52
C ALA A 264 -13.73 0.90 -0.05
N ALA A 265 -14.50 1.92 0.31
CA ALA A 265 -14.19 3.31 0.04
C ALA A 265 -14.42 4.18 1.29
N ILE A 266 -13.50 5.09 1.57
CA ILE A 266 -13.57 5.99 2.73
C ILE A 266 -13.20 7.41 2.33
N ARG A 267 -13.89 8.38 2.92
CA ARG A 267 -13.60 9.81 2.81
C ARG A 267 -13.00 10.31 4.11
N LEU A 268 -11.77 10.78 4.06
CA LEU A 268 -10.99 11.28 5.19
C LEU A 268 -10.68 12.77 5.06
N ASN A 269 -10.47 13.43 6.20
CA ASN A 269 -9.90 14.77 6.27
C ASN A 269 -8.55 14.73 6.96
N VAL A 270 -7.58 15.48 6.45
CA VAL A 270 -6.33 15.79 7.16
C VAL A 270 -6.48 17.18 7.78
N GLU A 271 -6.69 17.25 9.08
CA GLU A 271 -6.93 18.51 9.81
C GLU A 271 -5.62 19.22 10.15
N ASN A 272 -4.99 19.77 9.12
CA ASN A 272 -3.87 20.70 9.24
C ASN A 272 -4.06 21.90 8.30
N ARG A 273 -3.17 22.90 8.39
CA ARG A 273 -3.29 24.13 7.58
C ARG A 273 -3.22 23.85 6.07
N ARG A 274 -2.35 22.92 5.65
CA ARG A 274 -2.13 22.59 4.23
C ARG A 274 -3.36 21.98 3.60
N TRP A 275 -4.08 21.11 4.31
CA TRP A 275 -5.18 20.30 3.77
C TRP A 275 -6.56 20.68 4.29
N ALA A 276 -6.67 21.77 5.05
CA ALA A 276 -7.94 22.26 5.58
C ALA A 276 -9.01 22.34 4.48
N GLY A 277 -10.11 21.60 4.67
CA GLY A 277 -11.24 21.56 3.74
C GLY A 277 -11.06 20.71 2.48
N VAL A 278 -9.89 20.09 2.27
CA VAL A 278 -9.63 19.20 1.13
C VAL A 278 -9.92 17.75 1.54
N PRO A 279 -10.92 17.07 0.93
CA PRO A 279 -11.19 15.68 1.21
C PRO A 279 -10.19 14.75 0.50
N PHE A 280 -9.83 13.69 1.19
CA PHE A 280 -9.09 12.55 0.66
C PHE A 280 -10.07 11.38 0.49
N TYR A 281 -10.19 10.88 -0.72
CA TYR A 281 -11.01 9.72 -1.04
C TYR A 281 -10.12 8.52 -1.32
N LEU A 282 -10.28 7.46 -0.54
CA LEU A 282 -9.53 6.22 -0.67
C LEU A 282 -10.52 5.17 -1.13
N ARG A 283 -10.19 4.38 -2.15
CA ARG A 283 -10.99 3.23 -2.54
C ARG A 283 -10.14 2.06 -2.97
N THR A 284 -10.64 0.88 -2.68
CA THR A 284 -10.07 -0.38 -3.14
C THR A 284 -11.15 -1.42 -3.36
N GLY A 285 -10.87 -2.39 -4.22
CA GLY A 285 -11.72 -3.54 -4.35
C GLY A 285 -11.21 -4.56 -5.35
N LYS A 286 -11.78 -5.75 -5.25
CA LYS A 286 -11.58 -6.89 -6.15
C LYS A 286 -12.67 -6.95 -7.20
N ARG A 287 -12.41 -7.65 -8.31
CA ARG A 287 -13.33 -7.74 -9.46
C ARG A 287 -13.77 -6.36 -9.98
N LEU A 288 -12.87 -5.39 -9.93
CA LEU A 288 -13.10 -4.08 -10.53
C LEU A 288 -12.73 -4.09 -12.01
N GLY A 289 -13.13 -3.05 -12.74
CA GLY A 289 -13.04 -3.00 -14.19
C GLY A 289 -11.63 -3.23 -14.76
N ARG A 290 -10.59 -2.87 -14.00
CA ARG A 290 -9.19 -3.21 -14.33
C ARG A 290 -8.28 -3.11 -13.11
N ARG A 291 -7.11 -3.74 -13.17
CA ARG A 291 -6.03 -3.53 -12.20
C ARG A 291 -5.41 -2.13 -12.35
N VAL A 292 -5.39 -1.36 -11.27
CA VAL A 292 -4.72 -0.04 -11.22
C VAL A 292 -4.48 0.41 -9.78
N THR A 293 -3.33 1.01 -9.53
CA THR A 293 -3.00 1.76 -8.32
C THR A 293 -2.60 3.17 -8.76
N GLU A 294 -3.36 4.19 -8.35
CA GLU A 294 -3.06 5.59 -8.67
C GLU A 294 -3.35 6.54 -7.51
N VAL A 295 -2.60 7.65 -7.47
CA VAL A 295 -2.86 8.83 -6.65
C VAL A 295 -3.16 10.00 -7.57
N ALA A 296 -4.37 10.55 -7.51
CA ALA A 296 -4.80 11.69 -8.31
C ALA A 296 -5.01 12.93 -7.43
N ILE A 297 -4.24 13.98 -7.70
CA ILE A 297 -4.40 15.30 -7.11
C ILE A 297 -5.24 16.13 -8.09
N VAL A 298 -6.48 16.41 -7.72
CA VAL A 298 -7.42 17.17 -8.54
C VAL A 298 -7.40 18.62 -8.11
N PHE A 299 -7.09 19.53 -9.03
CA PHE A 299 -7.02 20.97 -8.75
C PHE A 299 -8.39 21.64 -8.87
N LYS A 300 -8.56 22.74 -8.14
CA LYS A 300 -9.72 23.63 -8.27
C LYS A 300 -9.76 24.24 -9.66
N ARG A 301 -10.97 24.49 -10.15
CA ARG A 301 -11.15 25.27 -11.36
C ARG A 301 -10.76 26.73 -11.10
N ALA A 302 -10.23 27.39 -12.14
CA ALA A 302 -9.99 28.82 -12.06
C ALA A 302 -11.32 29.55 -11.74
N PRO A 303 -11.32 30.46 -10.76
CA PRO A 303 -12.56 31.13 -10.31
C PRO A 303 -13.18 32.01 -11.40
N HIS A 304 -12.34 32.52 -12.31
CA HIS A 304 -12.77 33.28 -13.48
C HIS A 304 -12.06 32.77 -14.73
N LEU A 305 -12.84 32.55 -15.79
CA LEU A 305 -12.36 32.20 -17.12
C LEU A 305 -12.81 33.30 -18.09
N PRO A 306 -11.89 33.97 -18.81
CA PRO A 306 -12.26 35.01 -19.78
C PRO A 306 -12.87 34.43 -21.08
N PHE A 307 -13.23 33.15 -21.09
CA PHE A 307 -13.80 32.43 -22.22
C PHE A 307 -15.33 32.41 -22.14
N ARG A 308 -16.00 32.31 -23.30
CA ARG A 308 -17.45 32.02 -23.34
C ARG A 308 -17.71 30.68 -22.67
N LYS A 309 -18.85 30.53 -21.98
CA LYS A 309 -19.20 29.25 -21.31
C LYS A 309 -19.14 28.05 -22.26
N THR A 310 -19.60 28.21 -23.49
CA THR A 310 -19.56 27.16 -24.53
C THR A 310 -18.13 26.79 -24.96
N ALA A 311 -17.17 27.70 -24.84
CA ALA A 311 -15.78 27.47 -25.22
C ALA A 311 -15.02 26.59 -24.20
N VAL A 312 -15.56 26.40 -23.00
CA VAL A 312 -14.94 25.65 -21.89
C VAL A 312 -15.87 24.58 -21.32
N GLU A 313 -16.94 24.24 -22.04
CA GLU A 313 -17.94 23.28 -21.57
C GLU A 313 -17.34 21.88 -21.34
N ALA A 314 -16.41 21.48 -22.20
CA ALA A 314 -15.66 20.22 -22.09
C ALA A 314 -14.42 20.32 -21.20
N LEU A 315 -14.09 21.50 -20.66
CA LEU A 315 -12.96 21.68 -19.75
C LEU A 315 -13.33 21.15 -18.37
N SER A 316 -12.59 20.16 -17.90
CA SER A 316 -12.75 19.64 -16.55
C SER A 316 -11.66 20.15 -15.62
N ASN A 317 -11.58 19.60 -14.41
CA ASN A 317 -10.55 20.00 -13.47
C ASN A 317 -9.18 19.51 -13.94
N ASN A 318 -8.16 20.37 -13.80
CA ASN A 318 -6.78 19.95 -13.97
C ASN A 318 -6.47 18.85 -12.94
N ALA A 319 -5.59 17.93 -13.31
CA ALA A 319 -5.19 16.85 -12.42
C ALA A 319 -3.73 16.47 -12.61
N LEU A 320 -3.06 16.11 -11.52
CA LEU A 320 -1.77 15.43 -11.52
C LEU A 320 -2.00 14.01 -11.01
N VAL A 321 -1.69 13.01 -11.83
CA VAL A 321 -1.98 11.60 -11.54
C VAL A 321 -0.69 10.82 -11.53
N PHE A 322 -0.37 10.20 -10.40
CA PHE A 322 0.71 9.24 -10.25
C PHE A 322 0.15 7.84 -10.47
N ARG A 323 0.61 7.17 -11.53
CA ARG A 323 0.30 5.75 -11.77
C ARG A 323 1.38 4.92 -11.09
N ILE A 324 0.99 4.24 -10.02
CA ILE A 324 1.89 3.43 -9.21
C ILE A 324 2.09 2.04 -9.84
N GLN A 325 1.02 1.47 -10.40
CA GLN A 325 1.04 0.24 -11.21
C GLN A 325 -0.35 -0.01 -11.83
N PRO A 326 -0.48 -0.72 -12.96
CA PRO A 326 0.56 -0.91 -13.97
C PRO A 326 0.89 0.44 -14.66
N ASP A 327 1.79 0.40 -15.64
CA ASP A 327 2.16 1.53 -16.49
C ASP A 327 2.67 2.73 -15.67
N GLU A 328 3.70 2.45 -14.88
CA GLU A 328 4.35 3.36 -13.96
C GLU A 328 4.65 4.70 -14.62
N GLY A 329 4.16 5.79 -14.04
CA GLY A 329 4.33 7.11 -14.63
C GLY A 329 3.48 8.23 -14.04
N ILE A 330 3.46 9.36 -14.74
CA ILE A 330 2.77 10.58 -14.33
C ILE A 330 1.94 11.12 -15.49
N THR A 331 0.65 11.37 -15.27
CA THR A 331 -0.18 12.16 -16.18
C THR A 331 -0.43 13.54 -15.60
N VAL A 332 -0.23 14.58 -16.41
CA VAL A 332 -0.74 15.92 -16.14
C VAL A 332 -1.89 16.21 -17.09
N LYS A 333 -3.08 16.47 -16.55
CA LYS A 333 -4.26 16.88 -17.33
C LYS A 333 -4.50 18.37 -17.18
N PHE A 334 -4.67 19.06 -18.31
CA PHE A 334 -4.90 20.50 -18.36
C PHE A 334 -5.64 20.90 -19.64
N GLY A 335 -6.18 22.13 -19.69
CA GLY A 335 -6.87 22.65 -20.87
C GLY A 335 -5.92 23.17 -21.95
N SER A 336 -6.18 22.85 -23.22
CA SER A 336 -5.49 23.42 -24.38
C SER A 336 -6.46 23.82 -25.49
N LYS A 337 -6.05 24.76 -26.34
CA LYS A 337 -6.85 25.26 -27.47
C LYS A 337 -7.01 24.14 -28.51
N VAL A 338 -8.24 23.92 -28.96
CA VAL A 338 -8.52 23.03 -30.10
C VAL A 338 -8.00 23.69 -31.39
N PRO A 339 -7.09 23.04 -32.15
CA PRO A 339 -6.64 23.55 -33.44
C PRO A 339 -7.78 23.68 -34.46
N ASN A 340 -7.62 24.58 -35.44
CA ASN A 340 -8.51 24.70 -36.61
C ASN A 340 -10.00 25.01 -36.34
N THR A 341 -10.31 25.60 -35.19
CA THR A 341 -11.66 26.11 -34.88
C THR A 341 -11.75 27.62 -35.14
N SER A 342 -12.90 28.07 -35.66
CA SER A 342 -13.16 29.49 -35.97
C SER A 342 -13.38 30.34 -34.72
N ALA A 343 -13.75 29.72 -33.60
CA ALA A 343 -13.86 30.33 -32.27
C ALA A 343 -12.89 29.63 -31.31
N ILE A 344 -12.42 30.34 -30.28
CA ILE A 344 -11.58 29.73 -29.24
C ILE A 344 -12.42 28.68 -28.52
N GLU A 345 -11.95 27.44 -28.54
CA GLU A 345 -12.47 26.30 -27.79
C GLU A 345 -11.31 25.66 -27.03
N VAL A 346 -11.52 25.33 -25.76
CA VAL A 346 -10.53 24.72 -24.87
C VAL A 346 -11.04 23.34 -24.46
N ARG A 347 -10.19 22.33 -24.60
CA ARG A 347 -10.48 20.95 -24.19
C ARG A 347 -9.36 20.39 -23.34
N ASP A 348 -9.68 19.39 -22.54
CA ASP A 348 -8.70 18.63 -21.79
C ASP A 348 -7.70 17.96 -22.74
N VAL A 349 -6.42 18.13 -22.45
CA VAL A 349 -5.30 17.37 -23.02
C VAL A 349 -4.47 16.78 -21.89
N THR A 350 -3.68 15.76 -22.22
CA THR A 350 -2.80 15.08 -21.27
C THR A 350 -1.35 15.16 -21.75
N MET A 351 -0.45 15.52 -20.83
CA MET A 351 0.97 15.21 -20.96
C MET A 351 1.24 13.95 -20.14
N ASP A 352 1.95 13.00 -20.73
CA ASP A 352 2.21 11.70 -20.12
C ASP A 352 3.71 11.41 -20.06
N PHE A 353 4.16 10.99 -18.89
CA PHE A 353 5.49 10.48 -18.63
C PHE A 353 5.38 9.02 -18.22
N GLN A 354 6.10 8.14 -18.90
CA GLN A 354 6.15 6.70 -18.60
C GLN A 354 7.57 6.27 -18.28
N TYR A 355 7.73 5.49 -17.21
CA TYR A 355 9.03 4.96 -16.79
C TYR A 355 9.64 4.05 -17.86
N GLY A 356 8.83 3.15 -18.45
CA GLY A 356 9.29 2.20 -19.47
C GLY A 356 9.85 2.85 -20.74
N ASP A 357 9.43 4.09 -21.05
CA ASP A 357 9.94 4.84 -22.20
C ASP A 357 11.20 5.65 -21.87
N SER A 358 11.34 6.06 -20.60
CA SER A 358 12.34 7.05 -20.18
C SER A 358 13.57 6.45 -19.49
N PHE A 359 13.43 5.24 -18.94
CA PHE A 359 14.51 4.52 -18.25
C PHE A 359 14.66 3.12 -18.83
N VAL A 360 15.90 2.75 -19.18
CA VAL A 360 16.22 1.49 -19.89
C VAL A 360 16.24 0.29 -18.94
N ASP A 361 16.49 0.51 -17.64
CA ASP A 361 16.58 -0.55 -16.65
C ASP A 361 15.21 -0.86 -16.03
N ALA A 362 14.89 -2.16 -15.94
CA ALA A 362 13.71 -2.60 -15.21
C ALA A 362 13.84 -2.21 -13.74
N SER A 363 12.85 -1.49 -13.21
CA SER A 363 12.80 -1.18 -11.78
C SER A 363 12.85 -2.47 -10.95
N PRO A 364 13.65 -2.51 -9.87
CA PRO A 364 13.70 -3.65 -8.96
C PRO A 364 12.30 -4.06 -8.48
N GLU A 365 12.12 -5.34 -8.16
CA GLU A 365 10.91 -5.77 -7.44
C GLU A 365 10.87 -5.12 -6.06
N ALA A 366 9.68 -4.87 -5.52
CA ALA A 366 9.54 -4.27 -4.20
C ALA A 366 10.30 -5.06 -3.12
N TYR A 367 10.24 -6.39 -3.14
CA TYR A 367 10.95 -7.25 -2.20
C TYR A 367 12.46 -7.26 -2.42
N GLU A 368 12.94 -7.15 -3.66
CA GLU A 368 14.37 -7.03 -3.94
C GLU A 368 14.93 -5.79 -3.23
N ARG A 369 14.22 -4.66 -3.36
CA ARG A 369 14.58 -3.42 -2.69
C ARG A 369 14.49 -3.53 -1.16
N LEU A 370 13.37 -4.01 -0.65
CA LEU A 370 13.14 -4.09 0.79
C LEU A 370 14.10 -5.06 1.48
N ILE A 371 14.45 -6.19 0.87
CA ILE A 371 15.44 -7.11 1.42
C ILE A 371 16.82 -6.46 1.45
N LEU A 372 17.23 -5.75 0.39
CA LEU A 372 18.49 -5.01 0.39
C LEU A 372 18.51 -3.94 1.51
N ASP A 373 17.41 -3.21 1.64
CA ASP A 373 17.24 -2.19 2.67
C ASP A 373 17.31 -2.79 4.10
N VAL A 374 16.75 -3.98 4.32
CA VAL A 374 16.91 -4.73 5.59
C VAL A 374 18.38 -5.07 5.85
N LEU A 375 19.17 -5.42 4.83
CA LEU A 375 20.58 -5.76 4.98
C LEU A 375 21.46 -4.52 5.22
N LEU A 376 21.09 -3.37 4.66
CA LEU A 376 21.78 -2.10 4.88
C LEU A 376 21.41 -1.47 6.24
N GLY A 377 20.16 -1.59 6.68
CA GLY A 377 19.73 -1.27 8.05
C GLY A 377 19.24 0.14 8.31
N ASP A 378 19.06 0.99 7.29
CA ASP A 378 18.53 2.34 7.51
C ASP A 378 17.56 2.82 6.40
N PRO A 379 16.32 2.27 6.32
CA PRO A 379 15.42 2.62 5.23
C PRO A 379 14.19 3.41 5.70
N PRO A 380 13.79 4.49 4.97
CA PRO A 380 12.59 5.28 5.26
C PRO A 380 11.27 4.53 5.04
N LEU A 381 11.33 3.33 4.47
CA LEU A 381 10.19 2.63 3.85
C LEU A 381 9.51 1.60 4.76
N PHE A 382 9.97 1.42 6.00
CA PHE A 382 9.37 0.45 6.92
C PHE A 382 8.49 1.16 7.95
N PRO A 383 7.17 0.85 8.01
CA PRO A 383 6.28 1.43 9.00
C PRO A 383 6.73 1.11 10.43
N ARG A 384 6.69 2.12 11.30
CA ARG A 384 6.92 1.96 12.75
C ARG A 384 5.64 1.57 13.49
N PRO A 385 5.76 1.06 14.74
CA PRO A 385 4.60 0.75 15.59
C PRO A 385 3.55 1.85 15.60
N LEU A 386 3.98 3.11 15.79
CA LEU A 386 3.07 4.26 15.86
C LEU A 386 2.32 4.49 14.55
N GLU A 387 2.97 4.35 13.39
CA GLU A 387 2.28 4.47 12.10
C GLU A 387 1.19 3.41 11.94
N VAL A 388 1.49 2.16 12.30
CA VAL A 388 0.53 1.04 12.24
C VAL A 388 -0.64 1.27 13.20
N GLU A 389 -0.36 1.70 14.43
CA GLU A 389 -1.36 1.99 15.45
C GLU A 389 -2.25 3.18 15.05
N LEU A 390 -1.68 4.25 14.48
CA LEU A 390 -2.45 5.37 13.96
C LEU A 390 -3.35 4.94 12.80
N SER A 391 -2.86 4.09 11.90
CA SER A 391 -3.68 3.49 10.85
C SER A 391 -4.88 2.71 11.40
N TRP A 392 -4.67 1.90 12.46
CA TRP A 392 -5.76 1.19 13.12
C TRP A 392 -6.73 2.13 13.84
N ARG A 393 -6.24 3.17 14.52
CA ARG A 393 -7.10 4.19 15.15
C ARG A 393 -8.01 4.91 14.17
N ILE A 394 -7.63 4.98 12.89
CA ILE A 394 -8.46 5.53 11.82
C ILE A 394 -9.48 4.48 11.35
N LEU A 395 -9.05 3.23 11.17
CA LEU A 395 -9.87 2.21 10.53
C LEU A 395 -10.85 1.50 11.48
N ASP A 396 -10.46 1.23 12.72
CA ASP A 396 -11.27 0.48 13.69
C ASP A 396 -12.69 1.06 13.86
N PRO A 397 -12.89 2.38 14.06
CA PRO A 397 -14.25 2.91 14.21
C PRO A 397 -15.13 2.73 12.96
N ILE A 398 -14.51 2.65 11.77
CA ILE A 398 -15.22 2.38 10.52
C ILE A 398 -15.65 0.91 10.47
N LEU A 399 -14.74 -0.01 10.83
CA LEU A 399 -15.01 -1.44 10.86
C LEU A 399 -16.07 -1.80 11.90
N ASP A 400 -16.01 -1.20 13.09
CA ASP A 400 -17.00 -1.36 14.15
C ASP A 400 -18.38 -0.91 13.67
N ARG A 401 -18.46 0.27 13.06
CA ARG A 401 -19.72 0.78 12.51
C ARG A 401 -20.26 -0.14 11.41
N TRP A 402 -19.40 -0.63 10.54
CA TRP A 402 -19.79 -1.57 9.48
C TRP A 402 -20.30 -2.89 10.06
N ALA A 403 -19.72 -3.42 11.13
CA ALA A 403 -20.20 -4.64 11.77
C ALA A 403 -21.67 -4.52 12.23
N GLU A 404 -22.11 -3.33 12.65
CA GLU A 404 -23.50 -3.05 13.06
C GLU A 404 -24.50 -3.00 11.89
N LEU A 405 -24.04 -2.63 10.67
CA LEU A 405 -24.90 -2.42 9.50
C LEU A 405 -25.27 -3.71 8.75
N GLY A 406 -24.75 -4.87 9.15
CA GLY A 406 -25.10 -6.16 8.55
C GLY A 406 -24.36 -6.46 7.24
N ARG A 407 -25.09 -6.71 6.14
CA ARG A 407 -24.50 -7.12 4.86
C ARG A 407 -23.91 -5.94 4.07
N PRO A 408 -22.77 -6.13 3.36
CA PRO A 408 -22.24 -5.13 2.42
C PRO A 408 -23.13 -4.94 1.19
N ASP A 409 -23.02 -3.77 0.55
CA ASP A 409 -23.70 -3.50 -0.71
C ASP A 409 -23.18 -4.40 -1.83
N GLN A 410 -24.07 -4.88 -2.68
CA GLN A 410 -23.68 -5.75 -3.78
C GLN A 410 -23.22 -4.92 -4.98
N TYR A 411 -22.18 -5.37 -5.68
CA TYR A 411 -21.75 -4.75 -6.94
C TYR A 411 -21.35 -5.80 -7.98
N VAL A 412 -21.65 -5.53 -9.25
CA VAL A 412 -21.38 -6.47 -10.34
C VAL A 412 -19.88 -6.55 -10.63
N SER A 413 -19.34 -7.77 -10.71
CA SER A 413 -17.95 -8.01 -11.15
C SER A 413 -17.68 -7.38 -12.52
N GLY A 414 -16.52 -6.71 -12.65
CA GLY A 414 -16.14 -5.89 -13.81
C GLY A 414 -16.58 -4.42 -13.72
N GLY A 415 -17.37 -4.06 -12.71
CA GLY A 415 -17.77 -2.69 -12.40
C GLY A 415 -16.70 -1.87 -11.65
N TRP A 416 -17.10 -0.73 -11.09
CA TRP A 416 -16.21 0.17 -10.34
C TRP A 416 -16.63 0.35 -8.87
N GLY A 417 -17.30 -0.66 -8.32
CA GLY A 417 -17.82 -0.67 -6.95
C GLY A 417 -19.34 -0.45 -6.86
N PRO A 418 -19.90 -0.47 -5.64
CA PRO A 418 -21.33 -0.31 -5.37
C PRO A 418 -21.80 1.15 -5.53
N ASP A 419 -23.12 1.34 -5.64
CA ASP A 419 -23.74 2.68 -5.76
C ASP A 419 -23.40 3.60 -4.57
N SER A 420 -23.30 3.05 -3.36
CA SER A 420 -22.92 3.82 -2.17
C SER A 420 -21.54 4.47 -2.26
N ALA A 421 -20.62 3.90 -3.06
CA ALA A 421 -19.32 4.52 -3.30
C ALA A 421 -19.43 5.76 -4.19
N TYR A 422 -20.37 5.79 -5.14
CA TYR A 422 -20.63 6.96 -5.97
C TYR A 422 -21.37 8.04 -5.17
N ASP A 423 -22.35 7.65 -4.36
CA ASP A 423 -23.07 8.57 -3.47
C ASP A 423 -22.12 9.26 -2.49
N LEU A 424 -21.16 8.52 -1.93
CA LEU A 424 -20.15 9.03 -1.00
C LEU A 424 -19.40 10.25 -1.54
N ILE A 425 -18.93 10.20 -2.79
CA ILE A 425 -18.19 11.32 -3.40
C ILE A 425 -19.13 12.38 -3.99
N ALA A 426 -20.32 11.98 -4.46
CA ALA A 426 -21.31 12.90 -5.03
C ALA A 426 -21.88 13.87 -3.99
N ARG A 427 -21.95 13.49 -2.71
CA ARG A 427 -22.33 14.38 -1.59
C ARG A 427 -21.46 15.62 -1.48
N ASP A 428 -20.20 15.49 -1.91
CA ASP A 428 -19.21 16.56 -1.94
C ASP A 428 -19.20 17.30 -3.31
N GLY A 429 -20.16 17.01 -4.19
CA GLY A 429 -20.26 17.60 -5.54
C GLY A 429 -19.20 17.09 -6.52
N ARG A 430 -18.63 15.91 -6.26
CA ARG A 430 -17.47 15.36 -6.97
C ARG A 430 -17.79 14.00 -7.58
N THR A 431 -16.94 13.56 -8.49
CA THR A 431 -17.03 12.25 -9.13
C THR A 431 -15.70 11.53 -9.02
N TRP A 432 -15.76 10.21 -8.88
CA TRP A 432 -14.57 9.38 -8.98
C TRP A 432 -13.92 9.55 -10.34
N ARG A 433 -12.60 9.71 -10.35
CA ARG A 433 -11.81 9.55 -11.54
C ARG A 433 -12.01 8.12 -12.05
N ARG A 434 -12.18 7.97 -13.37
CA ARG A 434 -12.08 6.69 -14.05
C ARG A 434 -10.64 6.56 -14.55
N PRO A 435 -9.86 5.65 -13.97
CA PRO A 435 -8.48 5.45 -14.35
C PRO A 435 -8.35 5.17 -15.84
#